data_AF-A0A8T0V231-F1
#
_entry.id   AF-A0A8T0V231-F1
#
_cell.length_a   1.000
_cell.length_b   1.000
_cell.length_c   1.000
_cell.angle_alpha   90.00
_cell.angle_beta   90.00
_cell.angle_gamma   90.00
#
_symmetry.space_group_name_H-M   'P 1'
#
loop_
_entity.id
_entity.type
_entity.pdbx_description
1 polymer ?
#
loop_
_entity_poly.entity_id
_entity_poly.type
_entity_poly.pdbx_seq_one_letter_code
_entity_poly.pdbx_strand_id
1 'polypeptide(L)'
;MSARVSKVEAQVWGKLELGYTSSEGYVSSIQTAHLSWMQYIADRAIEALERLNEMGVTPVLFEQTVHRDYWDCLRDISIVAMEKYKVTSAADKSYRNLHTAQKIIHGNLAHDINIKLTKLGVIGALEIIYVA
;
A
#
# COMPACT_ATOMS: atom_id res chain seq x y z
N MET A 1 -8.03 27.05 18.04
CA MET A 1 -6.65 26.51 18.10
C MET A 1 -6.48 25.56 16.92
N SER A 2 -5.77 26.00 15.88
CA SER A 2 -5.55 25.24 14.64
C SER A 2 -4.18 24.57 14.70
N ALA A 3 -4.12 23.25 14.59
CA ALA A 3 -2.88 22.49 14.67
C ALA A 3 -2.01 22.80 13.45
N ARG A 4 -0.79 23.32 13.70
CA ARG A 4 0.25 23.48 12.69
C ARG A 4 0.67 22.08 12.22
N VAL A 5 0.28 21.73 11.00
CA VAL A 5 0.92 20.67 10.21
C VAL A 5 2.42 20.94 10.22
N SER A 6 3.21 19.96 10.66
CA SER A 6 4.65 20.15 10.84
C SER A 6 5.33 20.35 9.48
N LYS A 7 6.40 21.15 9.42
CA LYS A 7 7.18 21.37 8.19
C LYS A 7 7.64 20.07 7.51
N VAL A 8 7.77 18.99 8.29
CA VAL A 8 8.16 17.65 7.83
C VAL A 8 7.05 17.01 6.99
N GLU A 9 5.79 17.08 7.45
CA GLU A 9 4.64 16.56 6.69
C GLU A 9 4.50 17.27 5.34
N ALA A 10 4.59 18.61 5.31
CA ALA A 10 4.51 19.37 4.07
C ALA A 10 5.62 19.01 3.05
N GLN A 11 6.81 18.62 3.52
CA GLN A 11 7.93 18.24 2.67
C GLN A 11 7.83 16.81 2.12
N VAL A 12 7.22 15.90 2.89
CA VAL A 12 6.86 14.55 2.44
C VAL A 12 5.75 14.62 1.38
N TRP A 13 4.70 15.40 1.63
CA TRP A 13 3.59 15.57 0.69
C TRP A 13 3.98 16.34 -0.58
N GLY A 14 4.82 17.38 -0.48
CA GLY A 14 5.27 18.14 -1.65
C GLY A 14 6.14 17.33 -2.64
N LYS A 15 6.89 16.34 -2.15
CA LYS A 15 7.66 15.41 -3.02
C LYS A 15 6.80 14.29 -3.60
N LEU A 16 5.62 14.01 -3.05
CA LEU A 16 4.68 13.03 -3.57
C LEU A 16 3.86 13.60 -4.74
N GLU A 17 3.51 14.88 -4.71
CA GLU A 17 2.78 15.55 -5.81
C GLU A 17 3.66 15.87 -7.03
N LEU A 18 4.95 16.16 -6.84
CA LEU A 18 5.89 16.52 -7.93
C LEU A 18 6.32 15.35 -8.83
N GLY A 19 5.95 14.10 -8.51
CA GLY A 19 6.20 12.93 -9.36
C GLY A 19 5.26 12.80 -10.56
N TYR A 20 4.30 13.71 -10.73
CA TYR A 20 3.24 13.63 -11.75
C TYR A 20 3.58 14.25 -13.12
N THR A 21 4.79 14.77 -13.34
CA THR A 21 5.18 15.31 -14.65
C THR A 21 6.32 14.51 -15.26
N SER A 22 6.00 13.62 -16.19
CA SER A 22 6.99 12.93 -17.01
C SER A 22 7.58 13.89 -18.05
N SER A 23 8.84 14.28 -17.88
CA SER A 23 9.65 14.89 -18.93
C SER A 23 10.70 13.89 -19.41
N GLU A 24 10.43 13.28 -20.57
CA GLU A 24 11.36 12.62 -21.48
C GLU A 24 11.96 11.24 -21.12
N GLY A 25 11.79 10.28 -22.04
CA GLY A 25 12.63 9.08 -22.12
C GLY A 25 11.90 7.78 -22.45
N TYR A 26 11.78 7.49 -23.75
CA TYR A 26 11.40 6.21 -24.40
C TYR A 26 11.16 4.99 -23.48
N VAL A 27 9.90 4.56 -23.39
CA VAL A 27 9.56 3.26 -22.81
C VAL A 27 9.59 2.21 -23.92
N SER A 28 10.55 1.29 -23.87
CA SER A 28 10.56 0.09 -24.70
C SER A 28 9.42 -0.83 -24.28
N SER A 29 8.27 -0.74 -24.97
CA SER A 29 7.02 -1.45 -24.71
C SER A 29 6.24 -1.02 -23.46
N ILE A 30 4.91 -0.94 -23.58
CA ILE A 30 3.96 -0.59 -22.50
C ILE A 30 4.18 -1.44 -21.23
N GLN A 31 4.66 -2.68 -21.41
CA GLN A 31 4.93 -3.62 -20.34
C GLN A 31 6.09 -3.17 -19.43
N THR A 32 7.17 -2.63 -20.00
CA THR A 32 8.33 -2.13 -19.24
C THR A 32 7.98 -0.89 -18.41
N ALA A 33 7.18 0.05 -18.96
CA ALA A 33 6.68 1.18 -18.18
C ALA A 33 5.84 0.70 -17.01
N HIS A 34 4.88 -0.18 -17.27
CA HIS A 34 3.99 -0.64 -16.21
C HIS A 34 4.77 -1.27 -15.05
N LEU A 35 5.78 -2.09 -15.34
CA LEU A 35 6.66 -2.69 -14.32
C LEU A 35 7.54 -1.64 -13.61
N SER A 36 8.11 -0.67 -14.33
CA SER A 36 8.94 0.37 -13.71
C SER A 36 8.12 1.29 -12.80
N TRP A 37 6.89 1.63 -13.22
CA TRP A 37 5.94 2.40 -12.42
C TRP A 37 5.52 1.65 -11.15
N MET A 38 5.24 0.35 -11.26
CA MET A 38 4.92 -0.51 -10.11
C MET A 38 6.06 -0.53 -9.09
N GLN A 39 7.29 -0.81 -9.53
CA GLN A 39 8.47 -0.81 -8.67
C GLN A 39 8.66 0.55 -7.99
N TYR A 40 8.55 1.63 -8.76
CA TYR A 40 8.69 2.99 -8.23
C TYR A 40 7.67 3.27 -7.10
N ILE A 41 6.41 2.88 -7.25
CA ILE A 41 5.40 3.08 -6.19
C ILE A 41 5.74 2.26 -4.94
N ALA A 42 6.20 1.01 -5.10
CA ALA A 42 6.62 0.19 -3.97
C ALA A 42 7.81 0.79 -3.23
N ASP A 43 8.82 1.26 -3.96
CA ASP A 43 10.01 1.89 -3.41
C ASP A 43 9.63 3.13 -2.57
N ARG A 44 8.67 3.94 -3.02
CA ARG A 44 8.21 5.13 -2.28
C ARG A 44 7.51 4.78 -0.97
N ALA A 45 6.73 3.70 -0.94
CA ALA A 45 6.11 3.23 0.30
C ALA A 45 7.16 2.70 1.28
N ILE A 46 8.16 1.97 0.80
CA ILE A 46 9.27 1.46 1.63
C ILE A 46 10.15 2.61 2.14
N GLU A 47 10.44 3.61 1.31
CA GLU A 47 11.17 4.83 1.69
C GLU A 47 10.46 5.57 2.85
N ALA A 48 9.12 5.58 2.85
CA ALA A 48 8.36 6.17 3.95
C ALA A 48 8.53 5.38 5.27
N LEU A 49 8.48 4.05 5.23
CA LEU A 49 8.77 3.20 6.40
C LEU A 49 10.20 3.38 6.90
N GLU A 50 11.17 3.45 5.99
CA GLU A 50 12.58 3.64 6.33
C GLU A 50 12.79 4.95 7.08
N ARG A 51 12.22 6.05 6.60
CA ARG A 51 12.27 7.34 7.28
C ARG A 51 11.61 7.34 8.65
N LEU A 52 10.46 6.69 8.78
CA LEU A 52 9.80 6.56 10.09
C LEU A 52 10.71 5.80 11.08
N ASN A 53 11.30 4.71 10.62
CA ASN A 53 12.23 3.92 11.43
C ASN A 53 13.50 4.71 11.82
N GLU A 54 14.08 5.49 10.91
CA GLU A 54 15.20 6.41 11.20
C GLU A 54 14.84 7.46 12.26
N MET A 55 13.57 7.88 12.31
CA MET A 55 13.05 8.79 13.34
C MET A 55 12.72 8.09 14.66
N GLY A 56 12.96 6.77 14.78
CA GLY A 56 12.60 5.98 15.95
C GLY A 56 11.10 5.70 16.08
N VAL A 57 10.34 5.82 14.98
CA VAL A 57 8.90 5.55 14.92
C VAL A 57 8.66 4.28 14.12
N THR A 58 8.15 3.24 14.77
CA THR A 58 7.75 1.99 14.10
C THR A 58 6.22 1.89 14.11
N PRO A 59 5.54 2.03 12.96
CA PRO A 59 4.11 1.80 12.87
C PRO A 59 3.76 0.36 13.27
N VAL A 60 2.60 0.15 13.87
CA VAL A 60 2.09 -1.21 14.12
C VAL A 60 1.52 -1.81 12.84
N LEU A 61 0.89 -0.98 12.00
CA LEU A 61 0.18 -1.39 10.79
C LEU A 61 0.46 -0.40 9.65
N PHE A 62 0.69 -0.93 8.46
CA PHE A 62 0.86 -0.16 7.24
C PHE A 62 -0.28 -0.44 6.26
N GLU A 63 -1.34 0.36 6.36
CA GLU A 63 -2.59 0.15 5.62
C GLU A 63 -2.53 0.75 4.21
N GLN A 64 -2.84 -0.06 3.19
CA GLN A 64 -3.14 0.36 1.83
C GLN A 64 -2.12 1.34 1.21
N THR A 65 -0.87 0.89 1.15
CA THR A 65 0.30 1.67 0.72
C THR A 65 0.37 1.94 -0.77
N VAL A 66 -0.39 1.17 -1.56
CA VAL A 66 -0.41 1.23 -3.02
C VAL A 66 -1.82 1.45 -3.56
N HIS A 67 -1.89 1.83 -4.83
CA HIS A 67 -3.17 1.84 -5.53
C HIS A 67 -3.77 0.43 -5.61
N ARG A 68 -5.11 0.37 -5.60
CA ARG A 68 -5.90 -0.86 -5.44
C ARG A 68 -5.66 -1.97 -6.46
N ASP A 69 -5.15 -1.62 -7.64
CA ASP A 69 -4.95 -2.55 -8.75
C ASP A 69 -3.48 -3.04 -8.85
N TYR A 70 -2.57 -2.54 -8.00
CA TYR A 70 -1.15 -2.94 -7.97
C TYR A 70 -0.88 -4.02 -6.91
N TRP A 71 -1.35 -5.23 -7.20
CA TRP A 71 -1.30 -6.35 -6.26
C TRP A 71 0.10 -6.90 -5.99
N ASP A 72 0.97 -6.92 -7.00
CA ASP A 72 2.35 -7.39 -6.80
C ASP A 72 3.12 -6.43 -5.89
N CYS A 73 2.95 -5.11 -6.09
CA CYS A 73 3.51 -4.10 -5.20
C CYS A 73 3.00 -4.25 -3.75
N LEU A 74 1.71 -4.54 -3.56
CA LEU A 74 1.15 -4.76 -2.23
C LEU A 74 1.85 -5.94 -1.52
N ARG A 75 2.06 -7.04 -2.25
CA ARG A 75 2.80 -8.20 -1.75
C ARG A 75 4.24 -7.83 -1.41
N ASP A 76 4.97 -7.21 -2.34
CA ASP A 76 6.39 -6.88 -2.15
C ASP A 76 6.58 -5.96 -0.94
N ILE A 77 5.73 -4.94 -0.80
CA ILE A 77 5.74 -4.05 0.37
C ILE A 77 5.41 -4.83 1.65
N SER A 78 4.44 -5.74 1.62
CA SER A 78 4.10 -6.55 2.80
C SER A 78 5.31 -7.36 3.27
N ILE A 79 6.01 -8.02 2.34
CA ILE A 79 7.19 -8.84 2.65
C ILE A 79 8.27 -7.95 3.29
N VAL A 80 8.62 -6.83 2.65
CA VAL A 80 9.66 -5.92 3.16
C VAL A 80 9.28 -5.32 4.52
N ALA A 81 8.03 -4.86 4.67
CA ALA A 81 7.53 -4.27 5.92
C ALA A 81 7.64 -5.25 7.10
N MET A 82 7.26 -6.50 6.90
CA MET A 82 7.33 -7.53 7.93
C MET A 82 8.76 -8.00 8.19
N GLU A 83 9.51 -8.33 7.15
CA GLU A 83 10.84 -8.91 7.30
C GLU A 83 11.83 -7.92 7.90
N LYS A 84 11.88 -6.70 7.37
CA LYS A 84 12.86 -5.66 7.77
C LYS A 84 12.41 -4.85 8.98
N TYR A 85 11.12 -4.51 9.07
CA TYR A 85 10.63 -3.54 10.07
C TYR A 85 9.66 -4.13 11.10
N LYS A 86 9.27 -5.41 10.98
CA LYS A 86 8.27 -6.06 11.85
C LYS A 86 6.93 -5.33 11.88
N VAL A 87 6.55 -4.73 10.75
CA VAL A 87 5.28 -4.00 10.56
C VAL A 87 4.35 -4.84 9.70
N THR A 88 3.09 -5.03 10.15
CA THR A 88 2.09 -5.71 9.32
C THR A 88 1.55 -4.78 8.23
N SER A 89 0.99 -5.36 7.18
CA SER A 89 0.46 -4.62 6.02
C SER A 89 -1.00 -4.97 5.86
N ALA A 90 -1.86 -3.97 5.73
CA ALA A 90 -3.30 -4.15 5.60
C ALA A 90 -3.81 -3.81 4.18
N ALA A 91 -4.71 -4.64 3.67
CA ALA A 91 -5.50 -4.33 2.50
C ALA A 91 -6.85 -3.68 2.87
N ASP A 92 -7.19 -2.58 2.20
CA ASP A 92 -8.50 -1.92 2.30
C ASP A 92 -9.10 -1.65 0.92
N LYS A 93 -8.51 -0.72 0.16
CA LYS A 93 -8.96 -0.36 -1.19
C LYS A 93 -8.64 -1.42 -2.24
N SER A 94 -7.63 -2.27 -2.01
CA SER A 94 -7.23 -3.36 -2.92
C SER A 94 -8.32 -4.42 -3.14
N TYR A 95 -9.31 -4.50 -2.25
CA TYR A 95 -10.50 -5.31 -2.46
C TYR A 95 -11.76 -4.44 -2.58
N ARG A 96 -12.71 -4.93 -3.39
CA ARG A 96 -13.99 -4.25 -3.69
C ARG A 96 -15.20 -5.13 -3.45
N ASN A 97 -14.97 -6.44 -3.35
CA ASN A 97 -15.98 -7.47 -3.20
C ASN A 97 -15.32 -8.73 -2.62
N LEU A 98 -16.13 -9.74 -2.32
CA LEU A 98 -15.67 -11.02 -1.76
C LEU A 98 -14.55 -11.66 -2.60
N HIS A 99 -14.72 -11.70 -3.92
CA HIS A 99 -13.76 -12.35 -4.82
C HIS A 99 -12.35 -11.72 -4.73
N THR A 100 -12.27 -10.39 -4.75
CA THR A 100 -10.98 -9.69 -4.64
C THR A 100 -10.38 -9.81 -3.24
N ALA A 101 -11.19 -9.88 -2.19
CA ALA A 101 -10.73 -10.13 -0.83
C ALA A 101 -10.15 -11.55 -0.68
N GLN A 102 -10.85 -12.57 -1.20
CA GLN A 102 -10.34 -13.94 -1.26
C GLN A 102 -9.03 -14.04 -2.04
N LYS A 103 -8.86 -13.27 -3.11
CA LYS A 103 -7.58 -13.25 -3.84
C LYS A 103 -6.42 -12.71 -2.98
N ILE A 104 -6.67 -11.72 -2.14
CA ILE A 104 -5.66 -11.18 -1.21
C ILE A 104 -5.25 -12.24 -0.19
N ILE A 105 -6.24 -12.93 0.39
CA ILE A 105 -6.03 -13.96 1.42
C ILE A 105 -5.27 -15.16 0.83
N HIS A 106 -5.83 -15.81 -0.19
CA HIS A 106 -5.19 -16.99 -0.79
C HIS A 106 -3.85 -16.68 -1.46
N GLY A 107 -3.65 -15.43 -1.91
CA GLY A 107 -2.41 -14.97 -2.51
C GLY A 107 -1.37 -14.49 -1.51
N ASN A 108 -1.67 -14.46 -0.20
CA ASN A 108 -0.86 -13.84 0.86
C ASN A 108 -0.33 -12.47 0.42
N LEU A 109 -1.22 -11.60 -0.09
CA LEU A 109 -0.82 -10.29 -0.63
C LEU A 109 -0.65 -9.23 0.47
N ALA A 110 -1.27 -9.44 1.63
CA ALA A 110 -1.21 -8.58 2.80
C ALA A 110 -1.39 -9.46 4.05
N HIS A 111 -0.94 -8.99 5.21
CA HIS A 111 -1.07 -9.70 6.48
C HIS A 111 -2.47 -9.55 7.08
N ASP A 112 -3.05 -8.36 6.90
CA ASP A 112 -4.34 -7.98 7.47
C ASP A 112 -5.30 -7.55 6.36
N ILE A 113 -6.60 -7.75 6.58
CA ILE A 113 -7.66 -7.24 5.71
C ILE A 113 -8.63 -6.37 6.52
N ASN A 114 -8.77 -5.10 6.13
CA ASN A 114 -9.70 -4.18 6.78
C ASN A 114 -11.12 -4.45 6.27
N ILE A 115 -11.87 -5.34 6.92
CA ILE A 115 -13.25 -5.70 6.54
C ILE A 115 -14.19 -4.52 6.74
N LYS A 116 -14.82 -4.06 5.66
CA LYS A 116 -15.84 -3.01 5.69
C LYS A 116 -17.17 -3.56 5.20
N LEU A 117 -18.20 -3.50 6.06
CA LEU A 117 -19.56 -3.95 5.72
C LEU A 117 -20.14 -3.21 4.51
N THR A 118 -19.76 -1.95 4.31
CA THR A 118 -20.18 -1.15 3.13
C THR A 118 -19.61 -1.66 1.81
N LYS A 119 -18.57 -2.50 1.83
CA LYS A 119 -17.97 -3.12 0.63
C LYS A 119 -18.45 -4.54 0.40
N LEU A 120 -18.58 -5.32 1.47
CA LEU A 120 -18.83 -6.77 1.39
C LEU A 120 -20.27 -7.16 1.72
N GLY A 121 -21.05 -6.26 2.34
CA GLY A 121 -22.24 -6.64 3.08
C GLY A 121 -21.90 -7.50 4.31
N VAL A 122 -22.92 -7.89 5.07
CA VAL A 122 -22.73 -8.73 6.27
C VAL A 122 -22.31 -10.15 5.89
N ILE A 123 -22.96 -10.76 4.90
CA ILE A 123 -22.67 -12.14 4.49
C ILE A 123 -21.24 -12.25 3.94
N GLY A 124 -20.85 -11.37 3.01
CA GLY A 124 -19.49 -11.38 2.48
C GLY A 124 -18.43 -11.09 3.55
N ALA A 125 -18.72 -10.25 4.55
CA ALA A 125 -17.82 -10.04 5.68
C ALA A 125 -17.64 -11.31 6.53
N LEU A 126 -18.72 -12.03 6.83
CA LEU A 126 -18.66 -13.30 7.57
C LEU A 126 -17.87 -14.36 6.79
N GLU A 127 -18.02 -14.42 5.47
CA GLU A 127 -17.25 -15.34 4.62
C GLU A 127 -15.75 -15.03 4.67
N ILE A 128 -15.37 -13.74 4.68
CA ILE A 128 -13.95 -13.37 4.85
C ILE A 128 -13.43 -13.72 6.23
N ILE A 129 -14.20 -13.47 7.30
CA ILE A 129 -13.81 -13.85 8.67
C ILE A 129 -13.61 -15.37 8.80
N TYR A 130 -14.36 -16.17 8.06
CA TYR A 130 -14.24 -17.62 8.10
C TYR A 130 -12.97 -18.16 7.40
N VAL A 131 -12.46 -17.46 6.39
CA VAL A 131 -11.33 -17.95 5.56
C VAL A 131 -10.00 -17.24 5.80
N ALA A 132 -10.01 -16.11 6.51
CA ALA A 132 -8.81 -15.36 6.92
C ALA A 132 -8.23 -15.94 8.21
#